data_AF-A1AQW5-F1
#
_entry.id   AF-A1AQW5-F1
#
_cell.length_a   1.000
_cell.length_b   1.000
_cell.length_c   1.000
_cell.angle_alpha   90.00
_cell.angle_beta   90.00
_cell.angle_gamma   90.00
#
_symmetry.space_group_name_H-M   'P 1'
#
loop_
_entity.id
_entity.type
_entity.pdbx_description
1 polymer ?
#
loop_
_entity_poly.entity_id
_entity_poly.type
_entity_poly.pdbx_seq_one_letter_code
_entity_poly.pdbx_strand_id
1 'polypeptide(L)'
;MTKKVEKAFSEGVQAAREAFFAAQQQQNEAEAEIRELEERLSDASLQVNRLAAMLENMNTRKQTIHADIVAGKVPMDATDQLAEDQAKAERQISNYRDIQGLTHETLDAKRHKLLHETSPYVDRRKKVFYGVVAQELLEEFRPTLLRLSVCYGASLLLPGADRHKHIAEFITDAARSTDEAERTIRSEIDSEYLSTGV
;
A
#
# COMPACT_ATOMS: atom_id res chain seq x y z
N MET A 1 -16.97 -34.16 -15.56
CA MET A 1 -17.74 -33.15 -14.79
C MET A 1 -16.88 -31.96 -14.35
N THR A 2 -15.76 -31.70 -15.01
CA THR A 2 -14.71 -30.74 -14.57
C THR A 2 -14.71 -29.40 -15.33
N LYS A 3 -15.54 -29.23 -16.37
CA LYS A 3 -15.59 -27.99 -17.19
C LYS A 3 -16.55 -26.90 -16.67
N LYS A 4 -17.25 -27.14 -15.55
CA LYS A 4 -18.19 -26.16 -14.96
C LYS A 4 -17.58 -25.31 -13.85
N VAL A 5 -16.45 -25.75 -13.27
CA VAL A 5 -15.72 -24.98 -12.25
C VAL A 5 -14.93 -23.82 -12.89
N GLU A 6 -14.56 -23.93 -14.17
CA GLU A 6 -13.75 -22.91 -14.85
C GLU A 6 -14.54 -21.73 -15.45
N LYS A 7 -15.89 -21.77 -15.46
CA LYS A 7 -16.68 -20.79 -16.24
C LYS A 7 -17.76 -20.02 -15.47
N ALA A 8 -17.75 -20.05 -14.14
CA ALA A 8 -18.71 -19.30 -13.34
C ALA A 8 -18.08 -18.85 -12.02
N PHE A 9 -17.13 -17.92 -12.10
CA PHE A 9 -17.18 -16.86 -11.09
C PHE A 9 -18.34 -15.96 -11.52
N SER A 10 -19.29 -15.70 -10.62
CA SER A 10 -20.44 -14.88 -11.00
C SER A 10 -19.99 -13.46 -11.35
N GLU A 11 -20.85 -12.69 -12.01
CA GLU A 11 -20.63 -11.26 -12.28
C GLU A 11 -20.25 -10.50 -10.99
N GLY A 12 -20.73 -10.95 -9.82
CA GLY A 12 -20.42 -10.39 -8.51
C GLY A 12 -18.95 -10.56 -8.09
N VAL A 13 -18.38 -11.77 -8.18
CA VAL A 13 -16.95 -11.97 -7.89
C VAL A 13 -16.08 -11.22 -8.89
N GLN A 14 -16.45 -11.23 -10.18
CA GLN A 14 -15.66 -10.53 -11.20
C GLN A 14 -15.64 -9.02 -10.94
N ALA A 15 -16.78 -8.41 -10.62
CA ALA A 15 -16.86 -6.99 -10.26
C ALA A 15 -16.08 -6.67 -8.98
N ALA A 16 -16.22 -7.49 -7.93
CA ALA A 16 -15.49 -7.30 -6.67
C ALA A 16 -13.96 -7.44 -6.86
N ARG A 17 -13.54 -8.38 -7.73
CA ARG A 17 -12.16 -8.57 -8.12
C ARG A 17 -11.61 -7.34 -8.83
N GLU A 18 -12.30 -6.86 -9.86
CA GLU A 18 -11.89 -5.68 -10.63
C GLU A 18 -11.77 -4.44 -9.73
N ALA A 19 -12.73 -4.22 -8.83
CA ALA A 19 -12.68 -3.12 -7.85
C ALA A 19 -11.48 -3.23 -6.89
N PHE A 20 -11.17 -4.44 -6.40
CA PHE A 20 -10.00 -4.67 -5.55
C PHE A 20 -8.68 -4.41 -6.30
N PHE A 21 -8.52 -4.95 -7.51
CA PHE A 21 -7.30 -4.74 -8.30
C PHE A 21 -7.11 -3.28 -8.71
N ALA A 22 -8.19 -2.57 -9.05
CA ALA A 22 -8.13 -1.14 -9.32
C ALA A 22 -7.66 -0.34 -8.09
N ALA A 23 -8.18 -0.66 -6.90
CA ALA A 23 -7.75 -0.03 -5.66
C ALA A 23 -6.27 -0.34 -5.34
N GLN A 24 -5.85 -1.59 -5.52
CA GLN A 24 -4.45 -2.00 -5.33
C GLN A 24 -3.51 -1.27 -6.30
N GLN A 25 -3.93 -1.07 -7.55
CA GLN A 25 -3.15 -0.32 -8.52
C GLN A 25 -2.97 1.14 -8.09
N GLN A 26 -4.03 1.80 -7.62
CA GLN A 26 -3.94 3.17 -7.10
C GLN A 26 -2.98 3.27 -5.90
N GLN A 27 -2.97 2.27 -5.01
CA GLN A 27 -2.01 2.22 -3.91
C GLN A 27 -0.57 2.09 -4.42
N ASN A 28 -0.33 1.19 -5.37
CA ASN A 28 1.01 0.98 -5.93
C ASN A 28 1.54 2.24 -6.65
N GLU A 29 0.67 2.96 -7.37
CA GLU A 29 0.98 4.24 -8.01
C GLU A 29 1.36 5.29 -6.96
N ALA A 30 0.59 5.41 -5.88
CA ALA A 30 0.90 6.33 -4.77
C ALA A 30 2.23 5.99 -4.07
N GLU A 31 2.52 4.70 -3.86
CA GLU A 31 3.81 4.25 -3.30
C GLU A 31 4.99 4.55 -4.23
N ALA A 32 4.81 4.40 -5.54
CA ALA A 32 5.82 4.73 -6.54
C ALA A 32 6.14 6.24 -6.54
N GLU A 33 5.11 7.10 -6.49
CA GLU A 33 5.28 8.54 -6.39
C GLU A 33 6.02 8.96 -5.10
N ILE A 34 5.71 8.32 -3.96
CA ILE A 34 6.42 8.56 -2.70
C ILE A 34 7.90 8.20 -2.84
N ARG A 35 8.21 7.04 -3.43
CA ARG A 35 9.60 6.61 -3.65
C ARG A 35 10.36 7.60 -4.54
N GLU A 36 9.75 8.09 -5.61
CA GLU A 36 10.39 9.09 -6.47
C GLU A 36 10.70 10.39 -5.72
N LEU A 37 9.79 10.84 -4.84
CA LEU A 37 10.03 12.02 -3.99
C LEU A 37 11.14 11.78 -2.97
N GLU A 38 11.22 10.59 -2.38
CA GLU A 38 12.32 10.19 -1.48
C GLU A 38 13.68 10.23 -2.20
N GLU A 39 13.74 9.71 -3.43
CA GLU A 39 14.95 9.74 -4.25
C GLU A 39 15.37 11.18 -4.57
N ARG A 40 14.43 12.04 -5.00
CA ARG A 40 14.70 13.46 -5.25
C ARG A 40 15.21 14.20 -4.01
N LEU A 41 14.68 13.85 -2.83
CA LEU A 41 15.10 14.44 -1.56
C LEU A 41 16.51 13.99 -1.16
N SER A 42 16.83 12.72 -1.38
CA SER A 42 18.18 12.18 -1.21
C SER A 42 19.17 12.89 -2.12
N ASP A 43 18.84 13.03 -3.41
CA ASP A 43 19.69 13.72 -4.39
C ASP A 43 19.91 15.20 -4.03
N ALA A 44 18.85 15.91 -3.65
CA ALA A 44 18.96 17.30 -3.19
C ALA A 44 19.89 17.42 -1.97
N SER A 45 19.81 16.47 -1.04
CA SER A 45 20.69 16.42 0.14
C SER A 45 22.16 16.20 -0.23
N LEU A 46 22.42 15.32 -1.20
CA LEU A 46 23.78 15.11 -1.73
C LEU A 46 24.33 16.37 -2.41
N GLN A 47 23.50 17.10 -3.16
CA GLN A 47 23.92 18.34 -3.80
C GLN A 47 24.23 19.45 -2.78
N VAL A 48 23.39 19.59 -1.74
CA VAL A 48 23.65 20.54 -0.64
C VAL A 48 24.97 20.23 0.04
N ASN A 49 25.25 18.95 0.35
CA ASN A 49 26.50 18.55 1.00
C ASN A 49 27.73 18.83 0.12
N ARG A 50 27.63 18.57 -1.20
CA ARG A 50 28.70 18.89 -2.16
C ARG A 50 28.99 20.38 -2.25
N LEU A 51 27.94 21.20 -2.35
CA LEU A 51 28.09 22.66 -2.41
C LEU A 51 28.62 23.22 -1.09
N ALA A 52 28.21 22.68 0.06
CA ALA A 52 28.73 23.07 1.36
C ALA A 52 30.24 22.79 1.48
N ALA A 53 30.69 21.60 1.04
CA ALA A 53 32.12 21.26 1.00
C ALA A 53 32.91 22.17 0.03
N MET A 54 32.30 22.54 -1.11
CA MET A 54 32.91 23.49 -2.05
C MET A 54 33.08 24.88 -1.43
N LEU A 55 32.08 25.37 -0.68
CA LEU A 55 32.16 26.62 0.07
C LEU A 55 33.25 26.60 1.15
N GLU A 56 33.38 25.50 1.87
CA GLU A 56 34.44 25.33 2.89
C GLU A 56 35.85 25.42 2.26
N ASN A 57 36.04 24.76 1.12
CA ASN A 57 37.29 24.85 0.35
C ASN A 57 37.55 26.28 -0.16
N MET A 58 36.52 26.96 -0.68
CA MET A 58 36.63 28.36 -1.09
C MET A 58 36.98 29.28 0.08
N ASN A 59 36.37 29.07 1.26
CA ASN A 59 36.67 29.84 2.47
C ASN A 59 38.13 29.66 2.91
N THR A 60 38.63 28.42 2.90
CA THR A 60 40.04 28.14 3.19
C THR A 60 40.96 28.86 2.20
N ARG A 61 40.65 28.79 0.90
CA ARG A 61 41.43 29.46 -0.16
C ARG A 61 41.38 30.98 -0.03
N LYS A 62 40.24 31.56 0.35
CA LYS A 62 40.07 32.98 0.64
C LYS A 62 40.99 33.44 1.76
N GLN A 63 41.09 32.66 2.85
CA GLN A 63 41.98 32.96 3.97
C GLN A 63 43.45 32.97 3.55
N THR A 64 43.88 32.00 2.73
CA THR A 64 45.25 31.96 2.20
C THR A 64 45.55 33.17 1.31
N ILE A 65 44.66 33.49 0.35
CA ILE A 65 44.83 34.65 -0.52
C ILE A 65 44.84 35.94 0.29
N HIS A 66 43.97 36.06 1.30
CA HIS A 66 43.95 37.22 2.18
C HIS A 66 45.29 37.40 2.93
N ALA A 67 45.88 36.31 3.44
CA ALA A 67 47.19 36.36 4.06
C ALA A 67 48.29 36.82 3.07
N ASP A 68 48.23 36.38 1.82
CA ASP A 68 49.16 36.80 0.77
C ASP A 68 48.97 38.25 0.33
N ILE A 69 47.73 38.76 0.31
CA ILE A 69 47.41 40.18 0.08
C ILE A 69 48.01 41.03 1.22
N VAL A 70 47.80 40.64 2.48
CA VAL A 70 48.37 41.34 3.64
C VAL A 70 49.90 41.32 3.61
N ALA A 71 50.50 40.24 3.11
CA ALA A 71 51.94 40.12 2.89
C ALA A 71 52.46 40.86 1.63
N GLY A 72 51.59 41.52 0.85
CA GLY A 72 51.95 42.28 -0.34
C GLY A 72 52.34 41.43 -1.56
N LYS A 73 52.02 40.14 -1.57
CA LYS A 73 52.40 39.20 -2.64
C LYS A 73 51.39 39.13 -3.79
N VAL A 74 50.15 39.56 -3.55
CA VAL A 74 49.01 39.40 -4.46
C VAL A 74 48.18 40.70 -4.45
N PRO A 75 47.61 41.13 -5.59
CA PRO A 75 46.78 42.33 -5.65
C PRO A 75 45.44 42.16 -4.91
N MET A 76 44.87 43.28 -4.45
CA MET A 76 43.64 43.33 -3.62
C MET A 76 42.39 42.75 -4.31
N ASP A 77 42.35 42.73 -5.64
CA ASP A 77 41.25 42.22 -6.48
C ASP A 77 41.27 40.69 -6.65
N ALA A 78 42.32 40.01 -6.19
CA ALA A 78 42.49 38.57 -6.39
C ALA A 78 41.41 37.70 -5.72
N THR A 79 40.57 38.27 -4.85
CA THR A 79 39.46 37.57 -4.18
C THR A 79 38.10 37.77 -4.83
N ASP A 80 37.96 38.66 -5.82
CA ASP A 80 36.65 39.06 -6.35
C ASP A 80 35.92 37.91 -7.04
N GLN A 81 36.63 37.15 -7.89
CA GLN A 81 36.07 35.96 -8.53
C GLN A 81 35.65 34.89 -7.51
N LEU A 82 36.43 34.74 -6.43
CA LEU A 82 36.16 33.76 -5.39
C LEU A 82 34.93 34.16 -4.56
N ALA A 83 34.72 35.46 -4.33
CA ALA A 83 33.52 35.98 -3.67
C ALA A 83 32.26 35.79 -4.54
N GLU A 84 32.37 35.97 -5.86
CA GLU A 84 31.27 35.72 -6.79
C GLU A 84 30.89 34.23 -6.82
N ASP A 85 31.88 33.35 -6.90
CA ASP A 85 31.67 31.89 -6.87
C ASP A 85 31.06 31.43 -5.55
N GLN A 86 31.46 32.02 -4.41
CA GLN A 86 30.85 31.77 -3.10
C GLN A 86 29.37 32.18 -3.08
N ALA A 87 29.06 33.40 -3.51
CA ALA A 87 27.69 33.89 -3.56
C ALA A 87 26.80 33.02 -4.46
N LYS A 88 27.34 32.51 -5.57
CA LYS A 88 26.63 31.58 -6.47
C LYS A 88 26.35 30.24 -5.79
N ALA A 89 27.33 29.65 -5.10
CA ALA A 89 27.17 28.39 -4.38
C ALA A 89 26.18 28.52 -3.21
N GLU A 90 26.21 29.64 -2.47
CA GLU A 90 25.24 29.93 -1.39
C GLU A 90 23.81 30.03 -1.92
N ARG A 91 23.60 30.73 -3.04
CA ARG A 91 22.29 30.79 -3.71
C ARG A 91 21.81 29.41 -4.14
N GLN A 92 22.69 28.58 -4.70
CA GLN A 92 22.34 27.22 -5.09
C GLN A 92 21.95 26.36 -3.88
N ILE A 93 22.67 26.46 -2.76
CA ILE A 93 22.30 25.76 -1.52
C ILE A 93 20.92 26.21 -1.03
N SER A 94 20.65 27.52 -1.03
CA SER A 94 19.34 28.05 -0.65
C SER A 94 18.23 27.44 -1.51
N ASN A 95 18.40 27.45 -2.83
CA ASN A 95 17.42 26.88 -3.75
C ASN A 95 17.19 25.37 -3.50
N TYR A 96 18.25 24.60 -3.24
CA TYR A 96 18.09 23.18 -2.91
C TYR A 96 17.39 22.96 -1.57
N ARG A 97 17.64 23.82 -0.57
CA ARG A 97 16.92 23.76 0.72
C ARG A 97 15.43 24.06 0.56
N ASP A 98 15.09 25.04 -0.28
CA ASP A 98 13.69 25.36 -0.58
C ASP A 98 12.99 24.17 -1.28
N ILE A 99 13.68 23.53 -2.25
CA ILE A 99 13.20 22.30 -2.89
C ILE A 99 13.01 21.18 -1.87
N GLN A 100 13.97 20.98 -0.95
CA GLN A 100 13.87 19.97 0.10
C GLN A 100 12.67 20.22 1.01
N GLY A 101 12.43 21.47 1.42
CA GLY A 101 11.29 21.85 2.26
C GLY A 101 9.96 21.52 1.59
N LEU A 102 9.76 21.99 0.36
CA LEU A 102 8.54 21.71 -0.42
C LEU A 102 8.36 20.21 -0.69
N THR A 103 9.46 19.49 -0.95
CA THR A 103 9.42 18.05 -1.19
C THR A 103 9.04 17.29 0.08
N HIS A 104 9.56 17.68 1.25
CA HIS A 104 9.20 17.12 2.54
C HIS A 104 7.71 17.29 2.84
N GLU A 105 7.18 18.52 2.72
CA GLU A 105 5.76 18.79 2.95
C GLU A 105 4.86 17.96 2.03
N THR A 106 5.22 17.87 0.75
CA THR A 106 4.48 17.08 -0.24
C THR A 106 4.52 15.58 0.09
N LEU A 107 5.68 15.09 0.50
CA LEU A 107 5.90 13.69 0.83
C LEU A 107 5.15 13.29 2.10
N ASP A 108 5.13 14.15 3.12
CA ASP A 108 4.35 13.95 4.34
C ASP A 108 2.85 13.93 4.05
N ALA A 109 2.36 14.86 3.22
CA ALA A 109 0.97 14.86 2.78
C ALA A 109 0.59 13.57 2.03
N LYS A 110 1.46 13.09 1.12
CA LYS A 110 1.23 11.83 0.38
C LYS A 110 1.27 10.61 1.29
N ARG A 111 2.22 10.54 2.23
CA ARG A 111 2.28 9.45 3.22
C ARG A 111 1.04 9.43 4.10
N HIS A 112 0.60 10.59 4.57
CA HIS A 112 -0.63 10.72 5.34
C HIS A 112 -1.84 10.20 4.54
N LYS A 113 -1.97 10.62 3.28
CA LYS A 113 -3.04 10.14 2.39
C LYS A 113 -2.99 8.62 2.18
N LEU A 114 -1.80 8.07 1.93
CA LEU A 114 -1.61 6.63 1.74
C LEU A 114 -2.05 5.85 2.99
N LEU A 115 -1.63 6.28 4.18
CA LEU A 115 -1.90 5.62 5.45
C LEU A 115 -3.36 5.73 5.90
N HIS A 116 -3.99 6.89 5.71
CA HIS A 116 -5.30 7.18 6.29
C HIS A 116 -6.46 7.05 5.31
N GLU A 117 -6.20 7.11 4.00
CA GLU A 117 -7.26 7.04 2.98
C GLU A 117 -7.07 5.82 2.09
N THR A 118 -5.93 5.71 1.40
CA THR A 118 -5.73 4.71 0.34
C THR A 118 -5.60 3.29 0.87
N SER A 119 -4.72 3.05 1.86
CA SER A 119 -4.52 1.70 2.42
C SER A 119 -5.79 1.15 3.10
N PRO A 120 -6.51 1.92 3.96
CA PRO A 120 -7.78 1.46 4.51
C PRO A 120 -8.86 1.22 3.46
N TYR A 121 -8.84 1.95 2.34
CA TYR A 121 -9.75 1.70 1.23
C TYR A 121 -9.45 0.37 0.52
N VAL A 122 -8.17 0.07 0.25
CA VAL A 122 -7.74 -1.21 -0.33
C VAL A 122 -8.10 -2.38 0.57
N ASP A 123 -7.86 -2.27 1.87
CA ASP A 123 -8.21 -3.32 2.84
C ASP A 123 -9.70 -3.62 2.87
N ARG A 124 -10.56 -2.58 2.79
CA ARG A 124 -12.01 -2.78 2.68
C ARG A 124 -12.40 -3.49 1.39
N ARG A 125 -11.84 -3.09 0.24
CA ARG A 125 -12.09 -3.78 -1.04
C ARG A 125 -11.60 -5.23 -1.04
N LYS A 126 -10.48 -5.51 -0.38
CA LYS A 126 -9.95 -6.86 -0.19
C LYS A 126 -10.91 -7.74 0.62
N LYS A 127 -11.43 -7.22 1.74
CA LYS A 127 -12.44 -7.93 2.55
C LYS A 127 -13.70 -8.23 1.75
N VAL A 128 -14.22 -7.23 1.03
CA VAL A 128 -15.39 -7.40 0.17
C VAL A 128 -15.14 -8.49 -0.87
N PHE A 129 -14.01 -8.46 -1.57
CA PHE A 129 -13.66 -9.49 -2.55
C PHE A 129 -13.64 -10.90 -1.93
N TYR A 130 -12.94 -11.09 -0.81
CA TYR A 130 -12.90 -12.40 -0.15
C TYR A 130 -14.26 -12.83 0.42
N GLY A 131 -15.05 -11.88 0.93
CA GLY A 131 -16.40 -12.15 1.41
C GLY A 131 -17.30 -12.65 0.29
N VAL A 132 -17.32 -11.96 -0.87
CA VAL A 132 -18.13 -12.36 -2.02
C VAL A 132 -17.69 -13.73 -2.56
N VAL A 133 -16.38 -13.99 -2.63
CA VAL A 133 -15.87 -15.32 -3.00
C VAL A 133 -16.30 -16.39 -1.99
N ALA A 134 -16.21 -16.11 -0.69
CA ALA A 134 -16.63 -17.05 0.34
C ALA A 134 -18.13 -17.34 0.28
N GLN A 135 -18.96 -16.32 0.02
CA GLN A 135 -20.40 -16.47 -0.15
C GLN A 135 -20.72 -17.35 -1.35
N GLU A 136 -20.09 -17.12 -2.51
CA GLU A 136 -20.33 -17.96 -3.71
C GLU A 136 -19.92 -19.42 -3.48
N LEU A 137 -18.78 -19.65 -2.83
CA LEU A 137 -18.35 -21.01 -2.48
C LEU A 137 -19.35 -21.68 -1.52
N LEU A 138 -19.83 -20.95 -0.50
CA LEU A 138 -20.84 -21.46 0.42
C LEU A 138 -22.15 -21.80 -0.30
N GLU A 139 -22.61 -20.95 -1.22
CA GLU A 139 -23.80 -21.21 -2.05
C GLU A 139 -23.63 -22.45 -2.93
N GLU A 140 -22.42 -22.71 -3.46
CA GLU A 140 -22.12 -23.91 -4.25
C GLU A 140 -22.09 -25.19 -3.39
N PHE A 141 -21.46 -25.14 -2.20
CA PHE A 141 -21.29 -26.31 -1.34
C PHE A 141 -22.54 -26.66 -0.51
N ARG A 142 -23.35 -25.66 -0.14
CA ARG A 142 -24.56 -25.81 0.70
C ARG A 142 -25.54 -26.88 0.18
N PRO A 143 -25.95 -26.90 -1.10
CA PRO A 143 -26.83 -27.94 -1.62
C PRO A 143 -26.24 -29.35 -1.50
N THR A 144 -24.92 -29.48 -1.66
CA THR A 144 -24.22 -30.76 -1.55
C THR A 144 -24.18 -31.24 -0.10
N LEU A 145 -23.88 -30.34 0.84
CA LEU A 145 -23.92 -30.62 2.28
C LEU A 145 -25.32 -31.01 2.75
N LEU A 146 -26.36 -30.31 2.28
CA LEU A 146 -27.76 -30.64 2.59
C LEU A 146 -28.19 -31.99 2.01
N ARG A 147 -27.72 -32.36 0.81
CA ARG A 147 -28.00 -33.70 0.25
C ARG A 147 -27.31 -34.79 1.06
N LEU A 148 -26.06 -34.58 1.47
CA LEU A 148 -25.33 -35.52 2.31
C LEU A 148 -25.98 -35.69 3.68
N SER A 149 -26.48 -34.60 4.31
CA SER A 149 -27.17 -34.68 5.60
C SER A 149 -28.46 -35.50 5.50
N VAL A 150 -29.24 -35.35 4.42
CA VAL A 150 -30.45 -36.15 4.17
C VAL A 150 -30.11 -37.63 3.95
N CYS A 151 -29.09 -37.94 3.14
CA CYS A 151 -28.68 -39.33 2.88
C CYS A 151 -28.20 -40.04 4.15
N TYR A 152 -27.38 -39.38 4.97
CA TYR A 152 -26.91 -39.96 6.24
C TYR A 152 -28.02 -40.00 7.30
N GLY A 153 -28.92 -39.01 7.32
CA GLY A 153 -30.13 -39.01 8.14
C GLY A 153 -31.04 -40.21 7.86
N ALA A 154 -31.23 -40.57 6.58
CA ALA A 154 -32.01 -41.75 6.19
C ALA A 154 -31.34 -43.07 6.62
N SER A 155 -30.01 -43.09 6.75
CA SER A 155 -29.22 -44.26 7.14
C SER A 155 -29.33 -44.60 8.63
N LEU A 156 -29.79 -43.66 9.47
CA LEU A 156 -29.96 -43.83 10.92
C LEU A 156 -31.14 -44.73 11.32
N LEU A 157 -32.01 -45.09 10.37
CA LEU A 157 -33.15 -45.99 10.59
C LEU A 157 -32.77 -47.48 10.62
N LEU A 158 -31.50 -47.82 10.38
CA LEU A 158 -31.00 -49.20 10.35
C LEU A 158 -30.32 -49.59 11.68
N PRO A 159 -30.53 -50.81 12.22
CA PRO A 159 -29.89 -51.26 13.46
C PRO A 159 -28.36 -51.39 13.31
N GLY A 160 -27.57 -50.77 14.19
CA GLY A 160 -26.10 -50.82 14.19
C GLY A 160 -25.37 -49.51 13.85
N ALA A 161 -26.06 -48.37 13.91
CA ALA A 161 -25.65 -47.11 13.27
C ALA A 161 -24.76 -46.14 14.09
N ASP A 162 -24.05 -46.56 15.15
CA ASP A 162 -23.27 -45.61 15.99
C ASP A 162 -22.22 -44.79 15.21
N ARG A 163 -21.53 -45.39 14.24
CA ARG A 163 -20.56 -44.67 13.38
C ARG A 163 -21.25 -43.73 12.38
N HIS A 164 -22.47 -44.06 11.96
CA HIS A 164 -23.25 -43.25 11.03
C HIS A 164 -23.90 -42.05 11.74
N LYS A 165 -24.16 -42.16 13.04
CA LYS A 165 -24.65 -41.07 13.89
C LYS A 165 -23.64 -39.94 14.02
N HIS A 166 -22.37 -40.24 14.29
CA HIS A 166 -21.33 -39.21 14.36
C HIS A 166 -21.08 -38.52 13.01
N ILE A 167 -21.20 -39.24 11.89
CA ILE A 167 -21.09 -38.64 10.56
C ILE A 167 -22.30 -37.75 10.26
N ALA A 168 -23.50 -38.18 10.62
CA ALA A 168 -24.72 -37.39 10.46
C ALA A 168 -24.70 -36.11 11.32
N GLU A 169 -24.27 -36.21 12.59
CA GLU A 169 -24.08 -35.07 13.49
C GLU A 169 -23.03 -34.10 12.93
N PHE A 170 -21.85 -34.61 12.53
CA PHE A 170 -20.80 -33.79 11.91
C PHE A 170 -21.27 -33.04 10.65
N ILE A 171 -21.99 -33.71 9.75
CA ILE A 171 -22.50 -33.08 8.51
C ILE A 171 -23.61 -32.07 8.83
N THR A 172 -24.45 -32.33 9.84
CA THR A 172 -25.52 -31.43 10.25
C THR A 172 -24.97 -30.18 10.95
N ASP A 173 -23.96 -30.36 11.80
CA ASP A 173 -23.25 -29.25 12.44
C ASP A 173 -22.47 -28.43 11.42
N ALA A 174 -21.85 -29.07 10.43
CA ALA A 174 -21.22 -28.37 9.30
C ALA A 174 -22.24 -27.58 8.47
N ALA A 175 -23.43 -28.12 8.21
CA ALA A 175 -24.49 -27.41 7.49
C ALA A 175 -25.05 -26.21 8.28
N ARG A 176 -25.18 -26.33 9.60
CA ARG A 176 -25.59 -25.22 10.48
C ARG A 176 -24.50 -24.16 10.63
N SER A 177 -23.24 -24.56 10.78
CA SER A 177 -22.15 -23.60 10.86
C SER A 177 -21.99 -22.84 9.55
N THR A 178 -22.30 -23.46 8.40
CA THR A 178 -22.39 -22.72 7.12
C THR A 178 -23.53 -21.71 7.08
N ASP A 179 -24.67 -21.94 7.73
CA ASP A 179 -25.75 -20.94 7.85
C ASP A 179 -25.33 -19.72 8.68
N GLU A 180 -24.67 -19.96 9.82
CA GLU A 180 -24.16 -18.90 10.69
C GLU A 180 -23.00 -18.14 10.04
N ALA A 181 -22.09 -18.85 9.37
CA ALA A 181 -20.99 -18.26 8.62
C ALA A 181 -21.50 -17.41 7.46
N GLU A 182 -22.48 -17.90 6.68
CA GLU A 182 -23.06 -17.13 5.57
C GLU A 182 -23.73 -15.84 6.06
N ARG A 183 -24.52 -15.89 7.14
CA ARG A 183 -25.12 -14.68 7.73
C ARG A 183 -24.08 -13.68 8.20
N THR A 184 -23.02 -14.16 8.84
CA THR A 184 -21.95 -13.31 9.36
C THR A 184 -21.19 -12.64 8.21
N ILE A 185 -20.78 -13.42 7.21
CA ILE A 185 -20.11 -12.93 6.00
C ILE A 185 -20.98 -11.91 5.28
N ARG A 186 -22.27 -12.18 5.10
CA ARG A 186 -23.20 -11.27 4.42
C ARG A 186 -23.37 -9.96 5.18
N SER A 187 -23.52 -10.02 6.51
CA SER A 187 -23.57 -8.83 7.36
C SER A 187 -22.28 -8.00 7.31
N GLU A 188 -21.12 -8.65 7.27
CA GLU A 188 -19.82 -7.98 7.15
C GLU A 188 -19.67 -7.30 5.78
N ILE A 189 -20.01 -8.02 4.69
CA ILE A 189 -20.03 -7.49 3.32
C ILE A 189 -20.97 -6.28 3.23
N ASP A 190 -22.21 -6.41 3.70
CA ASP A 190 -23.21 -5.33 3.64
C ASP A 190 -22.74 -4.10 4.42
N SER A 191 -22.14 -4.29 5.60
CA SER A 191 -21.58 -3.19 6.40
C SER A 191 -20.43 -2.48 5.68
N GLU A 192 -19.55 -3.22 5.01
CA GLU A 192 -18.41 -2.67 4.28
C GLU A 192 -18.83 -2.02 2.95
N TYR A 193 -19.83 -2.58 2.24
CA TYR A 193 -20.44 -1.98 1.04
C TYR A 193 -21.11 -0.64 1.33
N LEU A 194 -21.95 -0.59 2.37
CA LEU A 194 -22.62 0.65 2.80
C LEU A 194 -21.62 1.72 3.23
N SER A 195 -20.45 1.33 3.77
CA SER A 195 -19.39 2.27 4.16
C SER A 195 -18.52 2.77 2.99
N THR A 196 -18.52 2.04 1.86
CA THR A 196 -17.66 2.33 0.70
C THR A 196 -18.39 3.02 -0.46
N GLY A 197 -19.71 3.25 -0.33
CA GLY A 197 -20.47 4.14 -1.21
C GLY A 197 -20.54 3.69 -2.68
N VAL A 198 -20.74 2.38 -2.89
CA VAL A 198 -21.26 1.87 -4.17
C VAL A 198 -22.77 1.77 -4.06
#